data_AF-A0A5N9GJV3-F1
#
_entry.id   AF-A0A5N9GJV3-F1
#
_cell.length_a   1.000
_cell.length_b   1.000
_cell.length_c   1.000
_cell.angle_alpha   90.00
_cell.angle_beta   90.00
_cell.angle_gamma   90.00
#
_symmetry.space_group_name_H-M   'P 1'
#
loop_
_entity.id
_entity.type
_entity.pdbx_description
1 polymer ?
#
loop_
_entity_poly.entity_id
_entity_poly.type
_entity_poly.pdbx_seq_one_letter_code
_entity_poly.pdbx_strand_id
1 'polypeptide(L)'
;MHDKAGALVVPRRYTLDGFTVNAQTSDGIDVSQLEVLTTLMVTTSNTAYRVVILDPAENRVLVQGGQLFPRFTEARFNGATCGGSFLKLGWIGRGLQMEFYSRGNRVVTSRVKSLAQLNDSSSGIDLNKLELFETLVATTANTSYQITVLDPSRSHILIQGGRFFPEPTKARLFGGSFGGGFLKPAWFGCGLRMELYASGYRVITSTIRSLEVKQNTKLPGPF
;
A
#
# COMPACT_ATOMS: atom_id res chain seq x y z
N MET A 1 -33.14 -46.40 -28.51
CA MET A 1 -32.30 -45.22 -28.82
C MET A 1 -31.63 -44.81 -27.53
N HIS A 2 -30.32 -45.02 -27.40
CA HIS A 2 -29.56 -44.64 -26.20
C HIS A 2 -28.96 -43.25 -26.43
N ASP A 3 -29.39 -42.30 -25.61
CA ASP A 3 -28.85 -40.96 -25.57
C ASP A 3 -27.52 -41.01 -24.79
N LYS A 4 -26.41 -40.80 -25.49
CA LYS A 4 -25.08 -40.74 -24.86
C LYS A 4 -24.99 -39.40 -24.13
N ALA A 5 -24.89 -39.46 -22.79
CA ALA A 5 -24.52 -38.32 -21.97
C ALA A 5 -23.31 -37.61 -22.60
N GLY A 6 -23.51 -36.35 -23.02
CA GLY A 6 -22.47 -35.53 -23.63
C GLY A 6 -21.29 -35.40 -22.68
N ALA A 7 -20.12 -35.90 -23.09
CA ALA A 7 -18.90 -35.75 -22.32
C ALA A 7 -18.63 -34.26 -22.11
N LEU A 8 -18.67 -33.80 -20.86
CA LEU A 8 -18.35 -32.42 -20.50
C LEU A 8 -16.88 -32.16 -20.81
N VAL A 9 -16.62 -31.44 -21.90
CA VAL A 9 -15.27 -31.02 -22.27
C VAL A 9 -14.85 -29.89 -21.34
N VAL A 10 -14.01 -30.19 -20.36
CA VAL A 10 -13.42 -29.20 -19.46
C VAL A 10 -12.17 -28.62 -20.13
N PRO A 11 -12.10 -27.30 -20.39
CA PRO A 11 -10.89 -26.68 -20.91
C PRO A 11 -9.68 -26.99 -20.02
N ARG A 12 -8.54 -27.36 -20.62
CA ARG A 12 -7.34 -27.81 -19.90
C ARG A 12 -6.92 -26.90 -18.73
N ARG A 13 -7.06 -25.58 -18.87
CA ARG A 13 -6.75 -24.60 -17.79
C ARG A 13 -7.60 -24.74 -16.52
N TYR A 14 -8.71 -25.47 -16.57
CA TYR A 14 -9.59 -25.79 -15.45
C TYR A 14 -9.38 -27.23 -14.94
N THR A 15 -8.44 -27.97 -15.52
CA THR A 15 -7.92 -29.22 -14.93
C THR A 15 -6.75 -28.89 -14.02
N LEU A 16 -6.48 -29.76 -13.03
CA LEU A 16 -5.35 -29.58 -12.12
C LEU A 16 -4.02 -29.50 -12.89
N ASP A 17 -3.79 -30.42 -13.83
CA ASP A 17 -2.57 -30.46 -14.63
C ASP A 17 -2.38 -29.18 -15.44
N GLY A 18 -3.43 -28.70 -16.11
CA GLY A 18 -3.34 -27.45 -16.86
C GLY A 18 -3.21 -26.21 -15.99
N PHE A 19 -3.75 -26.22 -14.76
CA PHE A 19 -3.51 -25.16 -13.78
C PHE A 19 -2.05 -25.15 -13.33
N THR A 20 -1.50 -26.30 -12.95
CA THR A 20 -0.11 -26.43 -12.48
C THR A 20 0.87 -25.94 -13.53
N VAL A 21 0.69 -26.35 -14.79
CA VAL A 21 1.52 -25.87 -15.91
C VAL A 21 1.45 -24.35 -16.02
N ASN A 22 0.24 -23.76 -16.07
CA ASN A 22 0.09 -22.31 -16.19
C ASN A 22 0.74 -21.56 -15.02
N ALA A 23 0.58 -22.06 -13.78
CA ALA A 23 1.06 -21.39 -12.57
C ALA A 23 2.58 -21.53 -12.35
N GLN A 24 3.21 -22.55 -12.95
CA GLN A 24 4.66 -22.74 -12.95
C GLN A 24 5.34 -21.91 -14.04
N THR A 25 4.73 -21.81 -15.22
CA THR A 25 5.30 -21.06 -16.34
C THR A 25 4.96 -19.57 -16.29
N SER A 26 3.99 -19.16 -15.46
CA SER A 26 3.64 -17.75 -15.29
C SER A 26 4.71 -17.04 -14.47
N ASP A 27 5.30 -16.01 -15.06
CA ASP A 27 6.02 -14.99 -14.31
C ASP A 27 5.07 -14.26 -13.34
N GLY A 28 5.58 -13.94 -12.15
CA GLY A 28 4.77 -13.46 -11.04
C GLY A 28 5.57 -13.15 -9.79
N ILE A 29 4.86 -12.70 -8.76
CA ILE A 29 5.42 -12.31 -7.47
C ILE A 29 4.68 -13.04 -6.36
N ASP A 30 5.43 -13.51 -5.37
CA ASP A 30 4.90 -14.00 -4.10
C ASP A 30 4.76 -12.83 -3.13
N VAL A 31 3.53 -12.52 -2.73
CA VAL A 31 3.22 -11.42 -1.82
C VAL A 31 3.85 -11.64 -0.44
N SER A 32 4.02 -12.88 0.00
CA SER A 32 4.59 -13.16 1.32
C SER A 32 6.09 -12.81 1.41
N GLN A 33 6.76 -12.65 0.25
CA GLN A 33 8.18 -12.30 0.16
C GLN A 33 8.41 -10.79 0.02
N LEU A 34 7.35 -9.99 -0.01
CA LEU A 34 7.44 -8.55 -0.16
C LEU A 34 7.52 -7.86 1.20
N GLU A 35 8.25 -6.75 1.24
CA GLU A 35 8.30 -5.91 2.44
C GLU A 35 6.97 -5.18 2.67
N VAL A 36 6.67 -4.90 3.93
CA VAL A 36 5.54 -4.05 4.33
C VAL A 36 5.66 -2.69 3.65
N LEU A 37 4.55 -2.23 3.08
CA LEU A 37 4.39 -1.05 2.21
C LEU A 37 4.98 -1.15 0.81
N THR A 38 5.47 -2.33 0.40
CA THR A 38 5.72 -2.57 -1.02
C THR A 38 4.44 -2.28 -1.79
N THR A 39 4.54 -1.42 -2.80
CA THR A 39 3.42 -1.07 -3.65
C THR A 39 3.59 -1.72 -5.01
N LEU A 40 2.59 -2.47 -5.43
CA LEU A 40 2.52 -3.08 -6.74
C LEU A 40 1.49 -2.32 -7.59
N MET A 41 1.86 -2.04 -8.84
CA MET A 41 0.91 -1.71 -9.89
C MET A 41 0.65 -2.96 -10.71
N VAL A 42 -0.58 -3.46 -10.67
CA VAL A 42 -1.01 -4.66 -11.37
C VAL A 42 -2.06 -4.29 -12.41
N THR A 43 -1.69 -4.33 -13.68
CA THR A 43 -2.63 -4.09 -14.77
C THR A 43 -3.29 -5.40 -15.18
N THR A 44 -4.60 -5.46 -15.03
CA THR A 44 -5.44 -6.56 -15.52
C THR A 44 -6.07 -6.19 -16.87
N SER A 45 -6.77 -7.12 -17.52
CA SER A 45 -7.46 -6.84 -18.79
C SER A 45 -8.43 -5.66 -18.72
N ASN A 46 -9.00 -5.36 -17.54
CA ASN A 46 -10.08 -4.37 -17.42
C ASN A 46 -9.69 -3.17 -16.56
N THR A 47 -8.64 -3.28 -15.75
CA THR A 47 -8.39 -2.33 -14.67
C THR A 47 -6.93 -2.41 -14.21
N ALA A 48 -6.33 -1.26 -13.90
CA ALA A 48 -5.09 -1.19 -13.15
C ALA A 48 -5.39 -1.10 -11.65
N TYR A 49 -4.77 -1.98 -10.88
CA TYR A 49 -4.88 -2.03 -9.43
C TYR A 49 -3.56 -1.60 -8.79
N ARG A 50 -3.66 -0.70 -7.80
CA ARG A 50 -2.58 -0.44 -6.85
C ARG A 50 -2.79 -1.33 -5.64
N VAL A 51 -1.82 -2.19 -5.35
CA VAL A 51 -1.85 -3.13 -4.23
C VAL A 51 -0.69 -2.80 -3.30
N VAL A 52 -0.96 -2.46 -2.05
CA VAL A 52 0.03 -2.12 -1.03
C VAL A 52 0.06 -3.21 0.01
N ILE A 53 1.24 -3.76 0.28
CA ILE A 53 1.40 -4.83 1.26
C ILE A 53 1.28 -4.24 2.68
N LEU A 54 0.34 -4.74 3.49
CA LEU A 54 0.21 -4.33 4.89
C LEU A 54 0.84 -5.36 5.84
N ASP A 55 0.59 -6.64 5.57
CA ASP A 55 1.07 -7.76 6.35
C ASP A 55 1.33 -8.95 5.41
N PRO A 56 2.60 -9.25 5.08
CA PRO A 56 2.94 -10.35 4.18
C PRO A 56 2.58 -11.73 4.75
N ALA A 57 2.65 -11.91 6.08
CA ALA A 57 2.38 -13.20 6.73
C ALA A 57 0.89 -13.57 6.64
N GLU A 58 0.02 -12.58 6.85
CA GLU A 58 -1.43 -12.75 6.78
C GLU A 58 -2.02 -12.41 5.40
N ASN A 59 -1.16 -12.09 4.41
CA ASN A 59 -1.52 -11.58 3.09
C ASN A 59 -2.51 -10.39 3.14
N ARG A 60 -2.40 -9.52 4.15
CA ARG A 60 -3.23 -8.31 4.22
C ARG A 60 -2.66 -7.25 3.31
N VAL A 61 -3.54 -6.63 2.53
CA VAL A 61 -3.18 -5.60 1.55
C VAL A 61 -4.20 -4.47 1.57
N LEU A 62 -3.76 -3.28 1.14
CA LEU A 62 -4.66 -2.25 0.64
C LEU A 62 -4.72 -2.34 -0.87
N VAL A 63 -5.92 -2.47 -1.41
CA VAL A 63 -6.14 -2.50 -2.85
C VAL A 63 -7.01 -1.32 -3.28
N GLN A 64 -6.63 -0.70 -4.39
CA GLN A 64 -7.43 0.31 -5.09
C GLN A 64 -7.38 0.03 -6.59
N GLY A 65 -8.53 0.08 -7.27
CA GLY A 65 -8.62 -0.05 -8.71
C GLY A 65 -10.05 -0.34 -9.17
N GLY A 66 -10.45 0.34 -10.25
CA GLY A 66 -11.73 0.11 -10.93
C GLY A 66 -12.95 0.28 -10.03
N GLN A 67 -14.05 -0.35 -10.42
CA GLN A 67 -15.31 -0.32 -9.64
C GLN A 67 -15.30 -1.29 -8.45
N LEU A 68 -14.43 -2.31 -8.47
CA LEU A 68 -14.33 -3.28 -7.37
C LEU A 68 -13.72 -2.65 -6.12
N PHE A 69 -12.74 -1.75 -6.29
CA PHE A 69 -12.07 -1.04 -5.20
C PHE A 69 -11.88 0.45 -5.55
N PRO A 70 -12.95 1.26 -5.59
CA PRO A 70 -12.87 2.66 -6.03
C PRO A 70 -12.00 3.55 -5.11
N ARG A 71 -11.80 3.11 -3.88
CA ARG A 71 -10.91 3.73 -2.88
C ARG A 71 -10.04 2.62 -2.28
N PHE A 72 -8.89 2.99 -1.73
CA PHE A 72 -8.07 2.06 -0.96
C PHE A 72 -8.92 1.34 0.09
N THR A 73 -9.00 0.02 -0.07
CA THR A 73 -9.83 -0.86 0.75
C THR A 73 -8.93 -1.97 1.26
N GLU A 74 -9.01 -2.23 2.56
CA GLU A 74 -8.29 -3.35 3.14
C GLU A 74 -8.93 -4.67 2.68
N ALA A 75 -8.09 -5.58 2.25
CA ALA A 75 -8.48 -6.91 1.81
C ALA A 75 -7.42 -7.92 2.22
N ARG A 76 -7.82 -9.18 2.32
CA ARG A 76 -6.88 -10.29 2.33
C ARG A 76 -6.68 -10.75 0.89
N PHE A 77 -5.43 -10.80 0.45
CA PHE A 77 -5.07 -11.36 -0.84
C PHE A 77 -4.99 -12.88 -0.72
N ASN A 78 -5.80 -13.60 -1.48
CA ASN A 78 -5.84 -15.05 -1.42
C ASN A 78 -4.80 -15.68 -2.36
N GLY A 79 -4.65 -15.15 -3.57
CA GLY A 79 -3.68 -15.66 -4.55
C GLY A 79 -4.11 -15.53 -6.01
N ALA A 80 -3.53 -16.36 -6.88
CA ALA A 80 -3.78 -16.38 -8.32
C ALA A 80 -4.60 -17.59 -8.76
N THR A 81 -5.64 -17.36 -9.57
CA THR A 81 -6.58 -18.38 -10.06
C THR A 81 -6.80 -18.29 -11.58
N CYS A 82 -7.23 -19.40 -12.19
CA CYS A 82 -7.78 -19.42 -13.56
C CYS A 82 -9.28 -19.07 -13.63
N GLY A 83 -9.92 -18.78 -12.49
CA GLY A 83 -11.36 -18.50 -12.37
C GLY A 83 -12.21 -19.72 -11.98
N GLY A 84 -11.55 -20.80 -11.54
CA GLY A 84 -12.19 -22.03 -11.06
C GLY A 84 -11.96 -22.24 -9.55
N SER A 85 -11.81 -23.50 -9.14
CA SER A 85 -11.55 -23.91 -7.75
C SER A 85 -10.07 -23.90 -7.36
N PHE A 86 -9.15 -23.85 -8.33
CA PHE A 86 -7.71 -23.86 -8.06
C PHE A 86 -7.17 -22.46 -7.80
N LEU A 87 -6.28 -22.37 -6.80
CA LEU A 87 -5.68 -21.14 -6.33
C LEU A 87 -4.21 -21.40 -5.94
N LYS A 88 -3.29 -20.59 -6.46
CA LYS A 88 -1.91 -20.54 -5.98
C LYS A 88 -1.84 -19.44 -4.92
N LEU A 89 -1.74 -19.84 -3.67
CA LEU A 89 -1.82 -18.94 -2.51
C LEU A 89 -0.73 -17.88 -2.55
N GLY A 90 -1.06 -16.65 -2.14
CA GLY A 90 -0.11 -15.53 -2.02
C GLY A 90 0.52 -15.04 -3.33
N TRP A 91 0.27 -15.71 -4.46
CA TRP A 91 0.93 -15.43 -5.72
C TRP A 91 0.12 -14.49 -6.63
N ILE A 92 0.78 -13.54 -7.29
CA ILE A 92 0.24 -12.76 -8.40
C ILE A 92 0.96 -13.22 -9.68
N GLY A 93 0.26 -13.84 -10.62
CA GLY A 93 0.86 -14.37 -11.87
C GLY A 93 0.27 -13.75 -13.13
N ARG A 94 1.12 -13.40 -14.10
CA ARG A 94 0.66 -12.94 -15.44
C ARG A 94 -0.20 -14.02 -16.11
N GLY A 95 -1.29 -13.61 -16.74
CA GLY A 95 -2.27 -14.49 -17.38
C GLY A 95 -3.29 -15.13 -16.43
N LEU A 96 -3.09 -15.04 -15.11
CA LEU A 96 -4.01 -15.49 -14.07
C LEU A 96 -4.84 -14.32 -13.52
N GLN A 97 -5.91 -14.61 -12.78
CA GLN A 97 -6.75 -13.62 -12.09
C GLN A 97 -6.30 -13.50 -10.64
N MET A 98 -6.37 -12.29 -10.08
CA MET A 98 -6.14 -12.08 -8.65
C MET A 98 -7.43 -12.33 -7.87
N GLU A 99 -7.30 -13.00 -6.74
CA GLU A 99 -8.39 -13.23 -5.80
C GLU A 99 -8.16 -12.51 -4.47
N PHE A 100 -9.18 -11.78 -4.02
CA PHE A 100 -9.22 -11.10 -2.73
C PHE A 100 -10.43 -11.58 -1.93
N TYR A 101 -10.29 -11.57 -0.61
CA TYR A 101 -11.42 -11.54 0.31
C TYR A 101 -11.54 -10.14 0.92
N SER A 102 -12.66 -9.46 0.67
CA SER A 102 -12.92 -8.13 1.19
C SER A 102 -14.39 -7.97 1.54
N ARG A 103 -14.69 -7.33 2.68
CA ARG A 103 -16.06 -7.07 3.14
C ARG A 103 -16.96 -8.31 3.13
N GLY A 104 -16.42 -9.45 3.58
CA GLY A 104 -17.15 -10.72 3.65
C GLY A 104 -17.34 -11.43 2.31
N ASN A 105 -16.77 -10.92 1.22
CA ASN A 105 -17.02 -11.43 -0.14
C ASN A 105 -15.72 -11.78 -0.86
N ARG A 106 -15.77 -12.83 -1.67
CA ARG A 106 -14.72 -13.20 -2.62
C ARG A 106 -14.81 -12.29 -3.84
N VAL A 107 -13.69 -11.65 -4.20
CA VAL A 107 -13.55 -10.76 -5.35
C VAL A 107 -12.47 -11.31 -6.27
N VAL A 108 -12.80 -11.54 -7.53
CA VAL A 108 -11.86 -12.06 -8.54
C VAL A 108 -11.72 -11.03 -9.67
N THR A 109 -10.49 -10.66 -10.00
CA THR A 109 -10.23 -9.69 -11.07
C THR A 109 -10.28 -10.32 -12.45
N SER A 110 -10.19 -9.52 -13.51
CA SER A 110 -9.79 -10.06 -14.82
C SER A 110 -8.29 -10.43 -14.82
N ARG A 111 -7.84 -11.07 -15.90
CA ARG A 111 -6.48 -11.62 -15.99
C ARG A 111 -5.43 -10.52 -15.91
N VAL A 112 -4.38 -10.74 -15.13
CA VAL A 112 -3.19 -9.91 -15.06
C VAL A 112 -2.49 -9.90 -16.41
N LYS A 113 -2.17 -8.70 -16.90
CA LYS A 113 -1.42 -8.43 -18.13
C LYS A 113 0.02 -8.03 -17.80
N SER A 114 0.18 -7.17 -16.80
CA SER A 114 1.50 -6.77 -16.29
C SER A 114 1.44 -6.52 -14.80
N LEU A 115 2.60 -6.64 -14.18
CA LEU A 115 2.83 -6.34 -12.77
C LEU A 115 4.17 -5.60 -12.68
N ALA A 116 4.21 -4.55 -11.88
CA ALA A 116 5.41 -3.79 -11.60
C ALA A 116 5.41 -3.40 -10.13
N GLN A 117 6.52 -3.62 -9.44
CA GLN A 117 6.75 -2.98 -8.16
C GLN A 117 6.97 -1.49 -8.43
N LEU A 118 6.13 -0.65 -7.83
CA LEU A 118 6.40 0.77 -7.80
C LEU A 118 7.53 0.98 -6.82
N ASN A 119 8.63 1.56 -7.31
CA ASN A 119 9.69 2.09 -6.46
C ASN A 119 9.15 3.35 -5.75
N ASP A 120 8.21 3.17 -4.83
CA ASP A 120 7.92 4.16 -3.78
C ASP A 120 8.98 4.07 -2.66
N SER A 121 9.92 3.12 -2.77
CA SER A 121 11.01 2.81 -1.84
C SER A 121 12.13 3.85 -1.74
N SER A 122 11.99 5.05 -2.30
CA SER A 122 13.01 6.11 -2.20
C SER A 122 12.60 7.38 -1.44
N SER A 123 11.44 7.46 -0.79
CA SER A 123 11.05 8.70 -0.05
C SER A 123 10.24 8.48 1.23
N GLY A 124 10.32 7.29 1.81
CA GLY A 124 9.78 7.05 3.15
C GLY A 124 10.80 7.40 4.23
N ILE A 125 10.34 8.03 5.30
CA ILE A 125 11.17 8.39 6.44
C ILE A 125 10.66 7.62 7.67
N ASP A 126 11.59 6.93 8.32
CA ASP A 126 11.40 6.42 9.68
C ASP A 126 11.82 7.52 10.66
N LEU A 127 10.86 8.10 11.36
CA LEU A 127 11.04 9.18 12.32
C LEU A 127 12.04 8.79 13.42
N ASN A 128 12.10 7.50 13.80
CA ASN A 128 13.03 7.03 14.84
C ASN A 128 14.49 7.03 14.39
N LYS A 129 14.74 7.13 13.08
CA LYS A 129 16.09 7.18 12.50
C LYS A 129 16.59 8.61 12.26
N LEU A 130 15.75 9.62 12.51
CA LEU A 130 16.13 11.01 12.37
C LEU A 130 16.83 11.52 13.63
N GLU A 131 17.73 12.48 13.44
CA GLU A 131 18.41 13.17 14.53
C GLU A 131 17.56 14.28 15.14
N LEU A 132 17.88 14.66 16.38
CA LEU A 132 17.27 15.84 17.01
C LEU A 132 17.52 17.10 16.17
N PHE A 133 16.48 17.90 15.98
CA PHE A 133 16.46 19.12 15.18
C PHE A 133 16.69 18.96 13.67
N GLU A 134 16.78 17.72 13.20
CA GLU A 134 16.70 17.44 11.77
C GLU A 134 15.38 17.96 11.23
N THR A 135 15.43 18.65 10.10
CA THR A 135 14.26 19.31 9.52
C THR A 135 13.95 18.67 8.18
N LEU A 136 12.68 18.39 7.94
CA LEU A 136 12.19 17.83 6.69
C LEU A 136 11.02 18.64 6.16
N VAL A 137 10.85 18.61 4.85
CA VAL A 137 9.71 19.19 4.15
C VAL A 137 8.88 18.06 3.57
N ALA A 138 7.62 18.00 3.99
CA ALA A 138 6.62 17.09 3.47
C ALA A 138 5.64 17.86 2.58
N THR A 139 5.77 17.72 1.26
CA THR A 139 4.79 18.29 0.33
C THR A 139 3.65 17.31 0.15
N THR A 140 2.45 17.71 0.58
CA THR A 140 1.22 16.93 0.40
C THR A 140 0.43 17.43 -0.80
N ALA A 141 -0.62 16.72 -1.21
CA ALA A 141 -1.46 17.09 -2.35
C ALA A 141 -2.05 18.51 -2.25
N ASN A 142 -2.25 19.02 -1.03
CA ASN A 142 -2.88 20.31 -0.81
C ASN A 142 -1.89 21.39 -0.33
N THR A 143 -0.80 21.02 0.33
CA THR A 143 0.09 21.97 1.01
C THR A 143 1.40 21.32 1.44
N SER A 144 2.42 22.13 1.70
CA SER A 144 3.70 21.67 2.24
C SER A 144 3.80 21.98 3.73
N TYR A 145 4.40 21.07 4.47
CA TYR A 145 4.70 21.20 5.88
C TYR A 145 6.20 21.15 6.10
N GLN A 146 6.73 22.07 6.89
CA GLN A 146 8.06 21.98 7.48
C GLN A 146 7.93 21.30 8.84
N ILE A 147 8.73 20.27 9.07
CA ILE A 147 8.72 19.44 10.27
C ILE A 147 10.13 19.41 10.83
N THR A 148 10.30 19.81 12.08
CA THR A 148 11.56 19.71 12.82
C THR A 148 11.40 18.69 13.94
N VAL A 149 12.32 17.73 14.01
CA VAL A 149 12.27 16.65 14.99
C VAL A 149 12.69 17.18 16.37
N LEU A 150 11.88 16.95 17.41
CA LEU A 150 12.18 17.36 18.79
C LEU A 150 12.53 16.16 19.67
N ASP A 151 11.81 15.05 19.51
CA ASP A 151 12.10 13.77 20.18
C ASP A 151 11.63 12.62 19.28
N PRO A 152 12.55 11.99 18.54
CA PRO A 152 12.24 10.87 17.63
C PRO A 152 11.47 9.75 18.34
N SER A 153 11.94 9.35 19.52
CA SER A 153 11.44 8.19 20.28
C SER A 153 10.01 8.35 20.79
N ARG A 154 9.58 9.59 21.03
CA ARG A 154 8.21 9.93 21.46
C ARG A 154 7.36 10.53 20.34
N SER A 155 7.94 10.61 19.15
CA SER A 155 7.37 11.21 17.95
C SER A 155 7.01 12.70 18.11
N HIS A 156 7.71 13.43 18.99
CA HIS A 156 7.50 14.87 19.14
C HIS A 156 8.21 15.63 18.03
N ILE A 157 7.47 16.55 17.42
CA ILE A 157 7.95 17.41 16.35
C ILE A 157 7.46 18.85 16.57
N LEU A 158 8.14 19.79 15.92
CA LEU A 158 7.62 21.11 15.62
C LEU A 158 7.16 21.10 14.17
N ILE A 159 5.90 21.45 13.90
CA ILE A 159 5.35 21.46 12.54
C ILE A 159 4.80 22.85 12.20
N GLN A 160 5.04 23.30 10.98
CA GLN A 160 4.44 24.49 10.40
C GLN A 160 4.02 24.20 8.96
N GLY A 161 2.89 24.75 8.54
CA GLY A 161 2.40 24.66 7.17
C GLY A 161 0.90 24.41 7.07
N GLY A 162 0.37 24.72 5.90
CA GLY A 162 -1.05 24.60 5.59
C GLY A 162 -1.95 25.43 6.50
N ARG A 163 -3.26 25.16 6.40
CA ARG A 163 -4.30 25.81 7.22
C ARG A 163 -4.34 25.33 8.68
N PHE A 164 -3.68 24.21 8.98
CA PHE A 164 -3.75 23.58 10.30
C PHE A 164 -2.66 24.07 11.24
N PHE A 165 -1.51 24.49 10.71
CA PHE A 165 -0.35 24.96 11.49
C PHE A 165 0.20 26.25 10.87
N PRO A 166 -0.56 27.37 10.91
CA PRO A 166 -0.07 28.64 10.35
C PRO A 166 1.22 29.11 11.05
N GLU A 167 1.33 28.83 12.34
CA GLU A 167 2.51 29.09 13.17
C GLU A 167 3.20 27.77 13.58
N PRO A 168 4.52 27.79 13.88
CA PRO A 168 5.23 26.62 14.40
C PRO A 168 4.55 26.05 15.65
N THR A 169 4.08 24.82 15.55
CA THR A 169 3.24 24.17 16.55
C THR A 169 3.87 22.86 17.01
N LYS A 170 3.97 22.64 18.34
CA LYS A 170 4.39 21.35 18.88
C LYS A 170 3.31 20.31 18.61
N ALA A 171 3.70 19.18 18.03
CA ALA A 171 2.80 18.10 17.66
C ALA A 171 3.45 16.73 17.90
N ARG A 172 2.63 15.69 17.83
CA ARG A 172 3.08 14.30 17.71
C ARG A 172 2.77 13.78 16.31
N LEU A 173 3.76 13.21 15.62
CA LEU A 173 3.59 12.55 14.33
C LEU A 173 3.60 11.03 14.53
N PHE A 174 2.42 10.42 14.55
CA PHE A 174 2.32 8.98 14.78
C PHE A 174 2.81 8.14 13.61
N GLY A 175 2.87 8.70 12.40
CA GLY A 175 3.33 8.03 11.20
C GLY A 175 2.40 8.28 10.02
N GLY A 176 2.43 7.36 9.05
CA GLY A 176 1.71 7.45 7.80
C GLY A 176 0.53 6.48 7.74
N SER A 177 -0.59 6.96 7.19
CA SER A 177 -1.80 6.17 6.95
C SER A 177 -2.32 6.35 5.52
N PHE A 178 -3.25 5.49 5.09
CA PHE A 178 -4.06 5.75 3.90
C PHE A 178 -5.35 6.54 4.22
N GLY A 179 -5.47 7.08 5.44
CA GLY A 179 -6.67 7.77 5.94
C GLY A 179 -7.79 6.82 6.40
N GLY A 180 -7.44 5.58 6.78
CA GLY A 180 -8.36 4.56 7.29
C GLY A 180 -7.85 3.90 8.58
N GLY A 181 -8.09 2.59 8.75
CA GLY A 181 -7.69 1.86 9.97
C GLY A 181 -6.21 1.48 10.07
N PHE A 182 -5.44 1.63 8.99
CA PHE A 182 -4.01 1.30 8.97
C PHE A 182 -3.15 2.53 9.24
N LEU A 183 -2.30 2.46 10.27
CA LEU A 183 -1.22 3.39 10.58
C LEU A 183 0.07 2.58 10.62
N LYS A 184 1.12 3.04 9.92
CA LYS A 184 2.49 2.56 10.15
C LYS A 184 3.14 3.46 11.20
N PRO A 185 3.35 3.00 12.44
CA PRO A 185 3.88 3.86 13.50
C PRO A 185 5.29 4.37 13.16
N ALA A 186 5.57 5.63 13.49
CA ALA A 186 6.82 6.34 13.28
C ALA A 186 7.33 6.42 11.82
N TRP A 187 6.67 5.76 10.85
CA TRP A 187 7.08 5.79 9.45
C TRP A 187 6.04 6.51 8.61
N PHE A 188 6.48 7.42 7.73
CA PHE A 188 5.61 8.12 6.79
C PHE A 188 6.35 8.31 5.46
N GLY A 189 5.60 8.40 4.37
CA GLY A 189 6.17 8.33 3.03
C GLY A 189 5.21 8.85 1.96
N CYS A 190 5.75 9.10 0.76
CA CYS A 190 4.92 9.42 -0.40
C CYS A 190 3.82 8.38 -0.61
N GLY A 191 2.63 8.85 -0.99
CA GLY A 191 1.44 8.00 -1.09
C GLY A 191 0.65 7.86 0.23
N LEU A 192 1.25 8.13 1.39
CA LEU A 192 0.57 8.14 2.69
C LEU A 192 0.12 9.55 3.11
N ARG A 193 -0.79 9.61 4.07
CA ARG A 193 -1.20 10.81 4.82
C ARG A 193 -0.48 10.82 6.16
N MET A 194 -0.05 11.98 6.64
CA MET A 194 0.50 12.10 7.99
C MET A 194 -0.62 12.13 9.03
N GLU A 195 -0.42 11.36 10.09
CA GLU A 195 -1.32 11.25 11.24
C GLU A 195 -0.71 12.01 12.42
N LEU A 196 -1.26 13.19 12.69
CA LEU A 196 -0.73 14.15 13.64
C LEU A 196 -1.68 14.34 14.82
N TYR A 197 -1.14 14.67 15.97
CA TYR A 197 -1.90 15.17 17.12
C TYR A 197 -1.27 16.43 17.66
N ALA A 198 -2.05 17.50 17.69
CA ALA A 198 -1.61 18.82 18.11
C ALA A 198 -2.77 19.53 18.81
N SER A 199 -2.47 20.26 19.87
CA SER A 199 -3.45 21.10 20.59
C SER A 199 -4.75 20.37 20.98
N GLY A 200 -4.68 19.07 21.29
CA GLY A 200 -5.83 18.27 21.71
C GLY A 200 -6.60 17.57 20.59
N TYR A 201 -6.27 17.80 19.32
CA TYR A 201 -7.02 17.27 18.18
C TYR A 201 -6.13 16.47 17.22
N ARG A 202 -6.73 15.47 16.56
CA ARG A 202 -6.10 14.69 15.50
C ARG A 202 -6.21 15.43 14.17
N VAL A 203 -5.10 15.54 13.46
CA VAL A 203 -5.00 16.11 12.11
C VAL A 203 -4.50 15.03 11.16
N ILE A 204 -5.25 14.76 10.09
CA ILE A 204 -4.85 13.84 9.02
C ILE A 204 -4.61 14.66 7.76
N THR A 205 -3.40 14.63 7.23
CA THR A 205 -3.08 15.44 6.04
C THR A 205 -3.67 14.83 4.77
N SER A 206 -3.57 15.57 3.66
CA SER A 206 -3.67 14.96 2.34
C SER A 206 -2.45 14.08 2.05
N THR A 207 -2.51 13.29 0.99
CA THR A 207 -1.43 12.37 0.60
C THR A 207 -0.13 13.11 0.31
N ILE A 208 0.97 12.66 0.91
CA ILE A 208 2.34 13.09 0.66
C ILE A 208 2.71 12.79 -0.79
N ARG A 209 3.27 13.79 -1.46
CA ARG A 209 3.76 13.77 -2.86
C ARG A 209 5.28 13.78 -2.93
N SER A 210 5.94 14.47 -2.00
CA SER A 210 7.39 14.41 -1.82
C SER A 210 7.77 14.57 -0.35
N LEU A 211 8.92 14.01 0.00
CA LEU A 211 9.58 14.17 1.29
C LEU A 211 11.05 14.48 1.04
N GLU A 212 11.51 15.57 1.66
CA GLU A 212 12.89 16.04 1.52
C GLU A 212 13.45 16.32 2.90
N VAL A 213 14.54 15.66 3.25
CA VAL A 213 15.31 15.98 4.45
C VAL A 213 16.20 17.17 4.13
N LYS A 214 16.05 18.26 4.88
CA LYS A 214 16.95 19.40 4.83
C LYS A 214 18.03 19.21 5.88
N GLN A 215 19.27 19.07 5.44
CA GLN A 215 20.43 19.18 6.34
C GLN A 215 20.44 20.60 6.90
N ASN A 216 20.09 20.75 8.18
CA ASN A 216 20.18 22.04 8.83
C ASN A 216 21.61 22.29 9.26
N THR A 217 22.27 23.25 8.60
CA THR A 217 23.67 23.59 8.89
C THR A 217 23.84 24.42 10.16
N LYS A 218 22.77 24.94 10.78
CA LYS A 218 22.84 25.73 12.01
C LYS A 218 21.54 25.63 12.81
N LEU A 219 21.66 25.42 14.11
CA LEU A 219 20.58 25.61 15.09
C LEU A 219 20.06 27.06 15.00
N PRO A 220 18.73 27.31 15.06
CA PRO A 220 18.26 28.61 15.51
C PRO A 220 18.76 28.80 16.96
N GLY A 221 19.24 30.01 17.27
CA GLY A 221 19.88 30.38 18.53
C GLY A 221 19.06 30.08 19.80
N PRO A 222 19.64 30.31 20.98
CA PRO A 222 19.28 29.63 22.21
C PRO A 222 17.84 29.92 22.62
N PHE A 223 17.08 28.86 22.84
CA PHE A 223 15.89 28.85 23.70
C PHE A 223 16.30 28.46 25.12
#